data_AF-A0A369AZ89-F1
#
_entry.id   AF-A0A369AZ89-F1
#
_cell.length_a   1.000
_cell.length_b   1.000
_cell.length_c   1.000
_cell.angle_alpha   90.00
_cell.angle_beta   90.00
_cell.angle_gamma   90.00
#
_symmetry.space_group_name_H-M   'P 1'
#
loop_
_entity.id
_entity.type
_entity.pdbx_description
1 polymer ?
#
loop_
_entity_poly.entity_id
_entity_poly.type
_entity_poly.pdbx_seq_one_letter_code
_entity_poly.pdbx_strand_id
1 'polypeptide(L)'
;MKLWGTRAEPQKESRWPDQEMEYKEHLYREVCKARAEWERAWWAFQEAFGEDEVDVAIYTLEAAERRYQIQLKLAKQAKVQWDIFKYGSYF
;
A
#
# COMPACT_ATOMS: atom_id res chain seq x y z
N MET A 1 -23.07 -5.91 -54.66
CA MET A 1 -21.65 -5.58 -54.86
C MET A 1 -21.37 -4.20 -54.27
N LYS A 2 -20.19 -4.04 -53.65
CA LYS A 2 -19.64 -2.87 -52.94
C LYS A 2 -19.87 -2.82 -51.42
N LEU A 3 -19.00 -3.59 -50.76
CA LEU A 3 -18.55 -3.49 -49.36
C LEU A 3 -17.53 -2.35 -49.24
N TRP A 4 -17.85 -1.29 -48.50
CA TRP A 4 -16.94 -0.20 -48.12
C TRP A 4 -17.47 0.29 -46.76
N GLY A 5 -17.08 -0.30 -45.63
CA GLY A 5 -15.74 -0.24 -45.08
C GLY A 5 -15.85 0.55 -43.77
N THR A 6 -16.51 -0.04 -42.77
CA THR A 6 -16.57 0.49 -41.41
C THR A 6 -15.14 0.55 -40.91
N ARG A 7 -14.54 1.73 -40.91
CA ARG A 7 -13.24 1.97 -40.30
C ARG A 7 -13.42 1.74 -38.80
N ALA A 8 -13.13 0.53 -38.34
CA ALA A 8 -12.96 0.26 -36.92
C ALA A 8 -11.83 1.17 -36.44
N GLU A 9 -12.19 2.17 -35.64
CA GLU A 9 -11.20 2.92 -34.89
C GLU A 9 -10.44 1.92 -34.02
N PRO A 10 -9.09 1.92 -34.03
CA PRO A 10 -8.37 1.08 -33.09
C PRO A 10 -8.72 1.64 -31.70
N GLN A 11 -9.47 0.86 -30.93
CA GLN A 11 -9.58 1.08 -29.49
C GLN A 11 -8.14 1.17 -28.99
N LYS A 12 -7.74 2.36 -28.54
CA LYS A 12 -6.53 2.54 -27.76
C LYS A 12 -6.79 1.81 -26.46
N GLU A 13 -6.57 0.51 -26.46
CA GLU A 13 -6.46 -0.28 -25.25
C GLU A 13 -5.25 0.30 -24.50
N SER A 14 -5.58 1.14 -23.54
CA SER A 14 -4.62 1.94 -22.80
C SER A 14 -3.72 0.94 -22.07
N ARG A 15 -2.43 0.92 -22.39
CA ARG A 15 -1.42 0.03 -21.76
C ARG A 15 -1.05 0.46 -20.31
N TRP A 16 -1.86 1.33 -19.73
CA TRP A 16 -1.61 2.12 -18.51
C TRP A 16 -2.43 1.75 -17.26
N PRO A 17 -3.60 1.06 -17.32
CA PRO A 17 -4.34 0.61 -16.14
C PRO A 17 -3.53 -0.32 -15.24
N ASP A 18 -2.73 -1.20 -15.84
CA ASP A 18 -1.93 -2.19 -15.12
C ASP A 18 -0.90 -1.52 -14.20
N GLN A 19 -0.20 -0.48 -14.68
CA GLN A 19 0.79 0.23 -13.88
C GLN A 19 0.18 1.00 -12.69
N GLU A 20 -1.00 1.61 -12.89
CA GLU A 20 -1.69 2.30 -11.80
C GLU A 20 -2.17 1.31 -10.73
N MET A 21 -2.66 0.14 -11.15
CA MET A 21 -3.14 -0.89 -10.26
C MET A 21 -1.99 -1.61 -9.53
N GLU A 22 -0.89 -1.92 -10.21
CA GLU A 22 0.35 -2.42 -9.60
C GLU A 22 0.87 -1.44 -8.54
N TYR A 23 0.85 -0.14 -8.82
CA TYR A 23 1.26 0.88 -7.86
C TYR A 23 0.33 0.92 -6.62
N LYS A 24 -0.98 0.83 -6.81
CA LYS A 24 -1.96 0.77 -5.71
C LYS A 24 -1.79 -0.50 -4.88
N GLU A 25 -1.51 -1.63 -5.52
CA GLU A 25 -1.20 -2.89 -4.84
C GLU A 25 0.07 -2.75 -4.00
N HIS A 26 1.12 -2.15 -4.56
CA HIS A 26 2.35 -1.88 -3.85
C HIS A 26 2.11 -1.02 -2.60
N LEU A 27 1.34 0.07 -2.72
CA LEU A 27 0.97 0.91 -1.58
C LEU A 27 0.18 0.15 -0.52
N TYR A 28 -0.78 -0.70 -0.94
CA TYR A 28 -1.50 -1.56 0.01
C TYR A 28 -0.53 -2.45 0.79
N ARG A 29 0.39 -3.13 0.10
CA ARG A 29 1.40 -4.01 0.72
C ARG A 29 2.32 -3.24 1.67
N GLU A 30 2.75 -2.04 1.30
CA GLU A 30 3.60 -1.19 2.15
C GLU A 30 2.86 -0.73 3.41
N VAL A 31 1.57 -0.40 3.31
CA VAL A 31 0.77 -0.07 4.50
C VAL A 31 0.62 -1.28 5.42
N CYS A 32 0.33 -2.47 4.88
CA CYS A 32 0.25 -3.70 5.67
C CYS A 32 1.57 -4.01 6.37
N LYS A 33 2.70 -3.85 5.67
CA LYS A 33 4.03 -4.05 6.23
C LYS A 33 4.34 -3.04 7.33
N ALA A 34 4.10 -1.75 7.10
CA ALA A 34 4.35 -0.71 8.09
C ALA A 34 3.46 -0.87 9.33
N ARG A 35 2.21 -1.33 9.16
CA ARG A 35 1.34 -1.69 10.28
C ARG A 35 1.91 -2.83 11.11
N ALA A 36 2.35 -3.91 10.46
CA ALA A 36 2.94 -5.06 11.17
C ALA A 36 4.24 -4.67 11.90
N GLU A 37 5.05 -3.76 11.33
CA GLU A 37 6.21 -3.19 12.01
C GLU A 37 5.81 -2.37 13.25
N TRP A 38 4.78 -1.54 13.14
CA TRP A 38 4.25 -0.77 14.27
C TRP A 38 3.71 -1.69 15.37
N GLU A 39 2.94 -2.72 15.02
CA GLU A 39 2.43 -3.71 15.99
C GLU A 39 3.58 -4.42 16.72
N ARG A 40 4.65 -4.81 16.00
CA ARG A 40 5.85 -5.39 16.63
C ARG A 40 6.58 -4.42 17.56
N ALA A 41 6.76 -3.17 17.13
CA ALA A 41 7.41 -2.16 17.96
C ALA A 41 6.58 -1.85 19.22
N TRP A 42 5.24 -1.87 19.08
CA TRP A 42 4.33 -1.73 20.21
C TRP A 42 4.52 -2.85 21.24
N TRP A 43 4.56 -4.11 20.80
CA TRP A 43 4.84 -5.24 21.69
C TRP A 43 6.20 -5.12 22.37
N ALA A 44 7.25 -4.78 21.63
CA ALA A 44 8.58 -4.57 22.20
C ALA A 44 8.60 -3.46 23.27
N PHE A 45 7.85 -2.38 23.06
CA PHE A 45 7.69 -1.33 24.07
C PHE A 45 6.94 -1.81 25.32
N GLN A 46 5.93 -2.66 25.19
CA GLN A 46 5.24 -3.24 26.35
C GLN A 46 6.12 -4.20 27.17
N GLU A 47 7.11 -4.83 26.54
CA GLU A 47 8.01 -5.79 27.17
C GLU A 47 9.33 -5.17 27.67
N ALA A 48 9.57 -3.88 27.42
CA ALA A 48 10.78 -3.20 27.85
C ALA A 48 10.73 -2.86 29.35
N PHE A 49 11.75 -3.25 30.11
CA PHE A 49 11.81 -3.03 31.57
C PHE A 49 13.07 -2.28 32.04
N GLY A 50 14.18 -2.33 31.29
CA GLY A 50 15.38 -1.52 31.57
C GLY A 50 15.24 -0.09 31.06
N GLU A 51 15.81 0.90 31.76
CA GLU A 51 15.76 2.32 31.38
C GLU A 51 16.27 2.54 29.94
N ASP A 52 17.44 1.99 29.60
CA ASP A 52 18.00 2.03 28.24
C ASP A 52 17.13 1.26 27.22
N GLU A 53 16.48 0.18 27.64
CA GLU A 53 15.61 -0.62 26.77
C GLU A 53 14.31 0.12 26.45
N VAL A 54 13.76 0.84 27.42
CA VAL A 54 12.55 1.65 27.28
C VAL A 54 12.81 2.78 26.29
N ASP A 55 13.93 3.50 26.42
CA ASP A 55 14.28 4.58 25.49
C ASP A 55 14.38 4.07 24.05
N VAL A 56 15.12 2.98 23.83
CA VAL A 56 15.23 2.35 22.50
C VAL A 56 13.87 1.92 21.96
N ALA A 57 13.01 1.36 22.83
CA ALA A 57 11.67 0.92 22.42
C ALA A 57 10.77 2.10 22.05
N ILE A 58 10.82 3.22 22.78
CA ILE A 58 10.09 4.45 22.45
C ILE A 58 10.54 4.97 21.08
N TYR A 59 11.84 5.17 20.87
CA TYR A 59 12.35 5.65 19.58
C TYR A 59 11.97 4.72 18.41
N THR A 60 12.01 3.41 18.64
CA THR A 60 11.63 2.41 17.64
C THR A 60 10.14 2.48 17.30
N LEU A 61 9.30 2.61 18.33
CA LEU A 61 7.85 2.75 18.17
C LEU A 61 7.47 4.02 17.42
N GLU A 62 8.04 5.17 17.81
CA GLU A 62 7.80 6.45 17.13
C GLU A 62 8.21 6.40 15.65
N ALA A 63 9.36 5.81 15.35
CA ALA A 63 9.82 5.65 13.98
C ALA A 63 8.89 4.73 13.17
N ALA A 64 8.43 3.62 13.74
CA ALA A 64 7.49 2.71 13.10
C ALA A 64 6.13 3.37 12.86
N GLU A 65 5.61 4.12 13.85
CA GLU A 65 4.37 4.88 13.71
C GLU A 65 4.49 5.92 12.60
N ARG A 66 5.60 6.66 12.56
CA ARG A 66 5.81 7.68 11.54
C ARG A 66 5.84 7.08 10.13
N ARG A 67 6.50 5.93 9.95
CA ARG A 67 6.47 5.18 8.69
C ARG A 67 5.06 4.77 8.32
N TYR A 68 4.29 4.22 9.27
CA TYR A 68 2.92 3.80 9.02
C TYR A 68 2.01 4.96 8.60
N GLN A 69 2.10 6.11 9.28
CA GLN A 69 1.37 7.33 8.92
C GLN A 69 1.70 7.83 7.50
N ILE A 70 2.99 7.78 7.11
CA ILE A 70 3.42 8.15 5.75
C ILE A 70 2.78 7.23 4.71
N GLN A 71 2.83 5.90 4.93
CA GLN A 71 2.25 4.94 3.98
C GLN A 71 0.73 5.11 3.88
N LEU A 72 0.04 5.33 5.00
CA LEU A 72 -1.40 5.63 5.00
C LEU A 72 -1.73 6.88 4.21
N LYS A 73 -0.91 7.94 4.33
CA LYS A 73 -1.08 9.18 3.57
C LYS A 73 -0.91 8.94 2.07
N LEU A 74 0.12 8.19 1.66
CA LEU A 74 0.36 7.85 0.25
C LEU A 74 -0.79 7.00 -0.34
N ALA A 75 -1.22 5.96 0.38
CA ALA A 75 -2.36 5.13 -0.03
C ALA A 75 -3.66 5.94 -0.18
N LYS A 76 -3.92 6.87 0.76
CA LYS A 76 -5.07 7.78 0.68
C LYS A 76 -5.00 8.72 -0.52
N GLN A 77 -3.82 9.29 -0.81
CA GLN A 77 -3.61 10.16 -1.97
C GLN A 77 -3.81 9.40 -3.29
N ALA A 78 -3.36 8.15 -3.36
CA ALA A 78 -3.55 7.28 -4.51
C ALA A 78 -4.96 6.66 -4.60
N LYS A 79 -5.86 6.95 -3.64
CA LYS A 79 -7.24 6.41 -3.57
C LYS A 79 -7.26 4.87 -3.64
N VAL A 80 -6.36 4.22 -2.93
CA VAL A 80 -6.29 2.76 -2.84
C VAL A 80 -7.62 2.23 -2.29
N GLN A 81 -8.24 1.28 -3.01
CA GLN A 81 -9.41 0.56 -2.53
C GLN A 81 -8.94 -0.74 -1.85
N TRP A 82 -9.10 -0.79 -0.53
CA TRP A 82 -8.60 -1.89 0.31
C TRP A 82 -9.21 -3.23 -0.05
N ASP A 83 -10.52 -3.26 -0.34
CA ASP A 83 -11.27 -4.50 -0.58
C ASP A 83 -10.75 -5.28 -1.79
N ILE A 84 -10.25 -4.58 -2.82
CA ILE A 84 -9.70 -5.21 -4.03
C ILE A 84 -8.49 -6.09 -3.70
N PHE A 85 -7.60 -5.60 -2.83
CA PHE A 85 -6.36 -6.30 -2.48
C PHE A 85 -6.53 -7.23 -1.28
N LYS A 86 -7.52 -6.99 -0.42
CA LYS A 86 -7.80 -7.82 0.76
C LYS A 86 -8.29 -9.23 0.38
N TYR A 87 -9.09 -9.35 -0.68
CA TYR A 87 -9.69 -10.62 -1.10
C TYR A 87 -9.02 -11.24 -2.33
N GLY A 88 -7.89 -10.68 -2.79
CA GLY A 88 -7.14 -11.21 -3.94
C GLY A 88 -7.91 -11.12 -5.26
N SER A 89 -8.91 -10.24 -5.38
CA SER A 89 -9.86 -10.22 -6.51
C SER A 89 -9.33 -9.57 -7.79
N TYR A 90 -8.02 -9.37 -7.90
CA TYR A 90 -7.38 -8.66 -9.02
C TYR A 90 -6.49 -9.57 -9.89
N PHE A 91 -6.42 -10.87 -9.57
CA PHE A 91 -5.70 -11.88 -10.36
C PHE A 91 -6.64 -12.95 -10.90
#